data_AF-A0A5N6JTU7-F1
#
_entry.id   AF-A0A5N6JTU7-F1
#
_cell.length_a   1.000
_cell.length_b   1.000
_cell.length_c   1.000
_cell.angle_alpha   90.00
_cell.angle_beta   90.00
_cell.angle_gamma   90.00
#
_symmetry.space_group_name_H-M   'P 1'
#
loop_
_entity.id
_entity.type
_entity.pdbx_description
1 polymer ?
#
loop_
_entity_poly.entity_id
_entity_poly.type
_entity_poly.pdbx_seq_one_letter_code
_entity_poly.pdbx_strand_id
1 'polypeptide(L)'
;MGYTSNAAQLMTVPPYVVACFLTISASFIADKFKQRGIFILGFLALTIAGFALLISSDKTPVQYTGAFICISGIFPTTPLMTAWVGNNLSGSLKRGVGFGMVVGFANFGGIVAAFAYRSNDSPRFIVGHATLLGLLSLSFVLTALMMSYYKLENTRRDARDAERGLTADSYTPEMKLEQQHEGDQATFWRYTI
;
A
#
# COMPACT_ATOMS: atom_id res chain seq x y z
N MET A 1 -27.85 -1.47 -4.64
CA MET A 1 -28.21 -1.27 -6.07
C MET A 1 -29.17 -2.40 -6.45
N GLY A 2 -30.39 -2.11 -6.88
CA GLY A 2 -31.45 -3.11 -7.12
C GLY A 2 -31.24 -4.04 -8.32
N TYR A 3 -30.03 -4.56 -8.51
CA TYR A 3 -29.69 -5.54 -9.55
C TYR A 3 -29.87 -6.96 -9.01
N THR A 4 -30.40 -7.85 -9.82
CA THR A 4 -30.44 -9.30 -9.57
C THR A 4 -29.01 -9.85 -9.46
N SER A 5 -28.81 -10.88 -8.63
CA SER A 5 -27.49 -11.44 -8.26
C SER A 5 -26.55 -11.67 -9.46
N ASN A 6 -27.07 -12.16 -10.59
CA ASN A 6 -26.29 -12.38 -11.81
C ASN A 6 -25.87 -11.08 -12.52
N ALA A 7 -26.74 -10.07 -12.56
CA ALA A 7 -26.43 -8.78 -13.18
C ALA A 7 -25.42 -7.97 -12.34
N ALA A 8 -25.50 -8.08 -11.01
CA ALA A 8 -24.54 -7.46 -10.10
C ALA A 8 -23.13 -8.06 -10.26
N GLN A 9 -23.02 -9.39 -10.45
CA GLN A 9 -21.74 -10.04 -10.72
C GLN A 9 -21.17 -9.68 -12.10
N LEU A 10 -22.01 -9.58 -13.15
CA LEU A 10 -21.52 -9.15 -14.46
C LEU A 10 -20.95 -7.71 -14.42
N MET A 11 -21.56 -6.84 -13.63
CA MET A 11 -21.15 -5.44 -13.48
C MET A 11 -19.80 -5.27 -12.76
N THR A 12 -19.33 -6.25 -11.99
CA THR A 12 -18.03 -6.17 -11.31
C THR A 12 -16.86 -6.62 -12.18
N VAL A 13 -17.11 -7.39 -13.25
CA VAL A 13 -16.07 -7.89 -14.15
C VAL A 13 -15.25 -6.76 -14.81
N PRO A 14 -15.86 -5.72 -15.42
CA PRO A 14 -15.08 -4.65 -16.04
C PRO A 14 -14.16 -3.88 -15.06
N PRO A 15 -14.60 -3.49 -13.85
CA PRO A 15 -13.71 -2.92 -12.84
C PRO A 15 -12.50 -3.80 -12.52
N TYR A 16 -12.68 -5.12 -12.38
CA TYR A 16 -11.56 -6.03 -12.07
C TYR A 16 -10.57 -6.17 -13.22
N VAL A 17 -11.06 -6.21 -14.47
CA VAL A 17 -10.17 -6.24 -15.65
C VAL A 17 -9.30 -4.99 -15.70
N VAL A 18 -9.90 -3.81 -15.50
CA VAL A 18 -9.16 -2.54 -15.49
C VAL A 18 -8.17 -2.50 -14.32
N ALA A 19 -8.59 -2.93 -13.14
CA ALA A 19 -7.71 -3.02 -11.99
C ALA A 19 -6.53 -3.98 -12.21
N CYS A 20 -6.72 -5.08 -12.92
CA CYS A 20 -5.64 -6.00 -13.29
C CYS A 20 -4.61 -5.30 -14.20
N PHE A 21 -5.05 -4.63 -15.27
CA PHE A 21 -4.16 -3.88 -16.16
C PHE A 21 -3.43 -2.75 -15.41
N LEU A 22 -4.14 -2.00 -14.56
CA LEU A 22 -3.55 -0.96 -13.73
C LEU A 22 -2.53 -1.53 -12.75
N THR A 23 -2.82 -2.68 -12.15
CA THR A 23 -1.90 -3.35 -11.21
C THR A 23 -0.59 -3.72 -11.91
N ILE A 24 -0.67 -4.38 -13.07
CA ILE A 24 0.53 -4.77 -13.84
C ILE A 24 1.32 -3.54 -14.26
N SER A 25 0.63 -2.52 -14.81
CA SER A 25 1.27 -1.29 -15.29
C SER A 25 1.92 -0.52 -14.14
N ALA A 26 1.22 -0.38 -13.01
CA ALA A 26 1.71 0.31 -11.83
C ALA A 26 2.92 -0.41 -11.22
N SER A 27 2.88 -1.75 -11.10
CA SER A 27 4.02 -2.53 -10.61
C SER A 27 5.23 -2.34 -11.51
N PHE A 28 5.06 -2.42 -12.83
CA PHE A 28 6.17 -2.24 -13.78
C PHE A 28 6.77 -0.83 -13.70
N ILE A 29 5.93 0.20 -13.61
CA ILE A 29 6.36 1.59 -13.50
C ILE A 29 7.06 1.82 -12.15
N ALA A 30 6.48 1.36 -11.04
CA ALA A 30 7.05 1.52 -9.72
C ALA A 30 8.42 0.82 -9.58
N ASP A 31 8.59 -0.31 -10.26
CA ASP A 31 9.87 -1.02 -10.34
C ASP A 31 10.92 -0.24 -11.13
N LYS A 32 10.50 0.42 -12.22
CA LYS A 32 11.40 1.27 -13.02
C LYS A 32 11.84 2.52 -12.25
N PHE A 33 10.94 3.17 -11.52
CA PHE A 33 11.22 4.42 -10.81
C PHE A 33 11.85 4.22 -9.43
N LYS A 34 11.82 2.99 -8.87
CA LYS A 34 12.33 2.67 -7.52
C LYS A 34 11.81 3.59 -6.40
N GLN A 35 10.69 4.28 -6.64
CA GLN A 35 10.01 5.18 -5.72
C GLN A 35 8.63 4.61 -5.37
N ARG A 36 8.61 3.37 -4.90
CA ARG A 36 7.41 2.56 -4.73
C ARG A 36 6.42 3.20 -3.75
N GLY A 37 6.89 3.87 -2.70
CA GLY A 37 5.99 4.46 -1.72
C GLY A 37 5.17 5.63 -2.26
N ILE A 38 5.69 6.40 -3.23
CA ILE A 38 4.92 7.50 -3.85
C ILE A 38 3.73 6.95 -4.63
N PHE A 39 3.92 5.85 -5.35
CA PHE A 39 2.83 5.15 -6.03
C PHE A 39 1.80 4.61 -5.04
N ILE A 40 2.25 4.02 -3.91
CA ILE A 40 1.34 3.54 -2.85
C ILE A 40 0.47 4.68 -2.32
N LEU A 41 1.05 5.86 -2.02
CA LEU A 41 0.27 7.02 -1.58
C LEU A 41 -0.72 7.49 -2.64
N GLY A 42 -0.31 7.54 -3.91
CA GLY A 42 -1.19 7.91 -5.01
C GLY A 42 -2.42 6.99 -5.14
N PHE A 43 -2.20 5.67 -5.07
CA PHE A 43 -3.29 4.70 -5.14
C PHE A 43 -4.17 4.66 -3.88
N LEU A 44 -3.60 4.88 -2.70
CA LEU A 44 -4.36 5.06 -1.47
C LEU A 44 -5.26 6.31 -1.54
N ALA A 45 -4.73 7.44 -2.03
CA ALA A 45 -5.51 8.66 -2.23
C ALA A 45 -6.65 8.46 -3.25
N LEU A 46 -6.38 7.73 -4.34
CA LEU A 46 -7.39 7.37 -5.33
C LEU A 46 -8.52 6.53 -4.69
N THR A 47 -8.16 5.56 -3.85
CA THR A 47 -9.13 4.71 -3.14
C THR A 47 -9.96 5.51 -2.13
N ILE A 48 -9.33 6.42 -1.38
CA ILE A 48 -10.01 7.34 -0.46
C ILE A 48 -11.03 8.21 -1.21
N ALA A 49 -10.66 8.75 -2.37
CA ALA A 49 -11.57 9.52 -3.22
C ALA A 49 -12.77 8.69 -3.73
N GLY A 50 -12.53 7.42 -4.10
CA GLY A 50 -13.59 6.49 -4.48
C GLY A 50 -14.60 6.24 -3.35
N PHE A 51 -14.13 6.01 -2.13
CA PHE A 51 -15.00 5.82 -0.97
C PHE A 51 -15.75 7.11 -0.58
N ALA A 52 -15.11 8.27 -0.72
CA ALA A 52 -15.77 9.56 -0.51
C ALA A 52 -16.93 9.78 -1.49
N LEU A 53 -16.75 9.45 -2.77
CA LEU A 53 -17.82 9.49 -3.78
C LEU A 53 -18.96 8.51 -3.44
N LEU A 54 -18.61 7.32 -2.96
CA LEU A 54 -19.55 6.26 -2.61
C LEU A 54 -20.46 6.66 -1.43
N ILE A 55 -19.92 7.41 -0.47
CA ILE A 55 -20.67 7.95 0.69
C ILE A 55 -21.50 9.17 0.29
N SER A 56 -20.95 10.05 -0.55
CA SER A 56 -21.52 11.36 -0.87
C SER A 56 -22.80 11.29 -1.72
N SER A 57 -22.96 10.26 -2.56
CA SER A 57 -24.08 10.19 -3.51
C SER A 57 -24.98 8.96 -3.33
N ASP A 58 -26.29 9.18 -3.45
CA ASP A 58 -27.32 8.13 -3.47
C ASP A 58 -27.64 7.65 -4.90
N LYS A 59 -27.04 8.26 -5.93
CA LYS A 59 -27.30 7.92 -7.33
C LYS A 59 -26.51 6.68 -7.72
N THR A 60 -27.21 5.64 -8.21
CA THR A 60 -26.61 4.38 -8.66
C THR A 60 -25.43 4.52 -9.63
N PRO A 61 -25.45 5.43 -10.63
CA PRO A 61 -24.30 5.62 -11.51
C PRO A 61 -23.05 6.16 -10.78
N VAL A 62 -23.26 7.05 -9.80
CA VAL A 62 -22.15 7.64 -9.02
C VAL A 62 -21.55 6.60 -8.09
N GLN A 63 -22.38 5.74 -7.50
CA GLN A 63 -21.91 4.62 -6.68
C GLN A 63 -21.10 3.60 -7.48
N TYR A 64 -21.52 3.31 -8.72
CA TYR A 64 -20.77 2.42 -9.60
C TYR A 64 -19.39 2.99 -9.96
N THR A 65 -19.33 4.28 -10.31
CA THR A 65 -18.05 4.96 -10.58
C THR A 65 -17.16 5.02 -9.34
N GLY A 66 -17.72 5.31 -8.16
CA GLY A 66 -16.98 5.28 -6.89
C GLY A 66 -16.37 3.92 -6.61
N ALA A 67 -17.15 2.83 -6.79
CA ALA A 67 -16.66 1.47 -6.64
C ALA A 67 -15.57 1.11 -7.67
N PHE A 68 -15.72 1.55 -8.92
CA PHE A 68 -14.72 1.36 -9.97
C PHE A 68 -13.38 2.01 -9.61
N ILE A 69 -13.42 3.24 -9.09
CA ILE A 69 -12.24 3.99 -8.63
C ILE A 69 -11.60 3.28 -7.42
N CYS A 70 -12.39 2.84 -6.45
CA CYS A 70 -11.89 2.08 -5.30
C CYS A 70 -11.14 0.82 -5.72
N ILE A 71 -11.73 0.00 -6.59
CA ILE A 71 -11.13 -1.26 -7.06
C ILE A 71 -9.84 -0.95 -7.85
N SER A 72 -9.87 0.07 -8.69
CA SER A 72 -8.70 0.49 -9.47
C SER A 72 -7.53 0.98 -8.60
N GLY A 73 -7.79 1.52 -7.41
CA GLY A 73 -6.76 1.97 -6.47
C GLY A 73 -6.26 0.87 -5.52
N ILE A 74 -7.16 0.05 -4.97
CA ILE A 74 -6.79 -0.91 -3.93
C ILE A 74 -5.96 -2.08 -4.47
N PHE A 75 -6.25 -2.55 -5.69
CA PHE A 75 -5.59 -3.72 -6.28
C PHE A 75 -4.11 -3.49 -6.57
N PRO A 76 -3.68 -2.38 -7.20
CA PRO A 76 -2.27 -2.06 -7.36
C PRO A 76 -1.53 -1.87 -6.03
N THR A 77 -2.24 -1.38 -5.01
CA THR A 77 -1.64 -1.08 -3.70
C THR A 77 -1.11 -2.36 -3.01
N THR A 78 -1.79 -3.49 -3.14
CA THR A 78 -1.39 -4.75 -2.48
C THR A 78 0.01 -5.24 -2.88
N PRO A 79 0.32 -5.51 -4.17
CA PRO A 79 1.66 -5.96 -4.56
C PRO A 79 2.73 -4.89 -4.34
N LEU A 80 2.40 -3.60 -4.51
CA LEU A 80 3.34 -2.51 -4.22
C LEU A 80 3.73 -2.48 -2.74
N MET A 81 2.77 -2.60 -1.83
CA MET A 81 2.99 -2.63 -0.39
C MET A 81 3.84 -3.84 0.01
N THR A 82 3.51 -5.04 -0.47
CA THR A 82 4.28 -6.26 -0.20
C THR A 82 5.72 -6.10 -0.70
N ALA A 83 5.91 -5.59 -1.91
CA ALA A 83 7.23 -5.38 -2.48
C ALA A 83 8.02 -4.28 -1.74
N TRP A 84 7.34 -3.25 -1.21
CA TRP A 84 7.96 -2.18 -0.40
C TRP A 84 8.40 -2.68 0.98
N VAL A 85 7.57 -3.47 1.67
CA VAL A 85 7.95 -4.14 2.93
C VAL A 85 9.14 -5.08 2.70
N GLY A 86 9.09 -5.86 1.63
CA GLY A 86 10.17 -6.76 1.25
C GLY A 86 11.49 -6.04 0.99
N ASN A 87 11.48 -4.83 0.44
CA ASN A 87 12.70 -4.06 0.16
C ASN A 87 13.27 -3.35 1.40
N ASN A 88 12.42 -3.03 2.38
CA ASN A 88 12.82 -2.25 3.55
C ASN A 88 13.17 -3.08 4.78
N LEU A 89 13.07 -4.41 4.69
CA LEU A 89 13.48 -5.36 5.72
C LEU A 89 14.73 -6.13 5.27
N SER A 90 15.83 -5.97 5.99
CA SER A 90 17.07 -6.72 5.80
C SER A 90 17.02 -8.06 6.54
N GLY A 91 17.55 -9.10 5.90
CA GLY A 91 17.60 -10.46 6.44
C GLY A 91 16.33 -11.28 6.22
N SER A 92 16.51 -12.58 5.93
CA SER A 92 15.42 -13.51 5.61
C SER A 92 14.42 -13.68 6.76
N LEU A 93 14.91 -13.73 8.01
CA LEU A 93 14.06 -13.87 9.20
C LEU A 93 13.13 -12.67 9.39
N LYS A 94 13.67 -11.45 9.35
CA LYS A 94 12.87 -10.22 9.51
C LYS A 94 11.86 -10.06 8.38
N ARG A 95 12.26 -10.34 7.13
CA ARG A 95 11.35 -10.35 5.98
C ARG A 95 10.21 -11.36 6.17
N GLY A 96 10.52 -12.57 6.62
CA GLY A 96 9.53 -13.61 6.90
C GLY A 96 8.51 -13.18 7.97
N VAL A 97 8.99 -12.65 9.10
CA VAL A 97 8.13 -12.13 10.17
C VAL A 97 7.30 -10.94 9.67
N GLY A 98 7.90 -10.02 8.91
CA GLY A 98 7.22 -8.87 8.32
C GLY A 98 6.08 -9.27 7.38
N PHE A 99 6.31 -10.24 6.49
CA PHE A 99 5.25 -10.78 5.64
C PHE A 99 4.16 -11.49 6.45
N GLY A 100 4.54 -12.24 7.49
CA GLY A 100 3.58 -12.86 8.42
C GLY A 100 2.67 -11.81 9.07
N MET A 101 3.23 -10.68 9.52
CA MET A 101 2.44 -9.58 10.08
C MET A 101 1.49 -8.96 9.03
N VAL A 102 1.97 -8.70 7.81
CA VAL A 102 1.15 -8.15 6.72
C VAL A 102 -0.06 -9.05 6.45
N VAL A 103 0.16 -10.36 6.33
CA VAL A 103 -0.91 -11.34 6.10
C VAL A 103 -1.84 -11.44 7.32
N GLY A 104 -1.30 -11.38 8.53
CA GLY A 104 -2.09 -11.36 9.77
C GLY A 104 -3.06 -10.18 9.81
N PHE A 105 -2.56 -8.96 9.57
CA PHE A 105 -3.40 -7.75 9.52
C PHE A 105 -4.42 -7.78 8.37
N ALA A 106 -4.07 -8.37 7.22
CA ALA A 106 -5.03 -8.56 6.14
C ALA A 106 -6.24 -9.42 6.57
N ASN A 107 -6.00 -10.50 7.32
CA ASN A 107 -7.07 -11.34 7.85
C ASN A 107 -7.91 -10.61 8.91
N PHE A 108 -7.28 -9.85 9.82
CA PHE A 108 -8.01 -8.99 10.77
C PHE A 108 -8.88 -7.95 10.06
N GLY A 109 -8.39 -7.35 8.98
CA GLY A 109 -9.17 -6.43 8.14
C GLY A 109 -10.43 -7.08 7.56
N GLY A 110 -10.33 -8.34 7.13
CA GLY A 110 -11.48 -9.13 6.66
C GLY A 110 -12.53 -9.36 7.75
N ILE A 111 -12.09 -9.68 8.97
CA ILE A 111 -12.99 -9.84 10.14
C ILE A 111 -13.71 -8.53 10.44
N VAL A 112 -12.97 -7.42 10.54
CA VAL A 112 -13.55 -6.09 10.81
C VAL A 112 -14.56 -5.71 9.72
N ALA A 113 -14.25 -5.96 8.45
CA ALA A 113 -15.16 -5.69 7.34
C ALA A 113 -16.46 -6.51 7.46
N ALA A 114 -16.38 -7.79 7.84
CA ALA A 114 -17.57 -8.64 8.01
C ALA A 114 -18.52 -8.11 9.10
N PHE A 115 -17.98 -7.52 10.19
CA PHE A 115 -18.79 -6.91 11.24
C PHE A 115 -19.25 -5.48 10.92
N ALA A 116 -18.50 -4.73 10.10
CA ALA A 116 -18.82 -3.35 9.75
C ALA A 116 -20.01 -3.23 8.77
N TYR A 117 -20.19 -4.22 7.89
CA TYR A 117 -21.31 -4.27 6.94
C TYR A 117 -22.52 -4.99 7.53
N ARG A 118 -23.26 -4.32 8.41
CA ARG A 118 -24.49 -4.86 9.00
C ARG A 118 -25.67 -4.75 8.04
N SER A 119 -26.51 -5.77 8.01
CA SER A 119 -27.75 -5.81 7.21
C SER A 119 -28.74 -4.68 7.56
N ASN A 120 -28.73 -4.19 8.81
CA ASN A 120 -29.53 -3.03 9.24
C ASN A 120 -29.08 -1.71 8.60
N ASP A 121 -27.84 -1.60 8.12
CA ASP A 121 -27.31 -0.38 7.49
C ASP A 121 -27.57 -0.36 5.97
N SER A 122 -28.31 -1.35 5.44
CA SER A 122 -28.80 -1.40 4.06
C SER A 122 -29.74 -0.23 3.74
N PRO A 123 -29.77 0.31 2.51
CA PRO A 123 -29.03 -0.09 1.30
C PRO A 123 -27.71 0.66 1.07
N ARG A 124 -27.38 1.65 1.91
CA ARG A 124 -26.23 2.56 1.70
C ARG A 124 -24.96 2.15 2.45
N PHE A 125 -25.09 1.36 3.51
CA PHE A 125 -23.97 0.87 4.33
C PHE A 125 -22.96 1.97 4.72
N ILE A 126 -23.44 3.17 5.06
CA ILE A 126 -22.58 4.35 5.28
C ILE A 126 -21.55 4.08 6.38
N VAL A 127 -21.96 3.39 7.45
CA VAL A 127 -21.06 3.04 8.57
C VAL A 127 -19.91 2.17 8.08
N GLY A 128 -20.19 1.12 7.30
CA GLY A 128 -19.16 0.25 6.73
C GLY A 128 -18.18 1.00 5.83
N HIS A 129 -18.71 1.84 4.93
CA HIS A 129 -17.87 2.67 4.05
C HIS A 129 -17.03 3.69 4.83
N ALA A 130 -17.58 4.31 5.88
CA ALA A 130 -16.87 5.26 6.72
C ALA A 130 -15.77 4.58 7.55
N THR A 131 -16.01 3.37 8.07
CA THR A 131 -14.98 2.58 8.77
C THR A 131 -13.83 2.24 7.83
N LEU A 132 -14.10 1.77 6.62
CA LEU A 132 -13.06 1.49 5.63
C LEU A 132 -12.31 2.76 5.21
N LEU A 133 -13.02 3.87 5.01
CA LEU A 133 -12.40 5.17 4.71
C LEU A 133 -11.46 5.62 5.84
N GLY A 134 -11.86 5.43 7.10
CA GLY A 134 -11.04 5.74 8.26
C GLY A 134 -9.76 4.88 8.32
N LEU A 135 -9.89 3.58 8.09
CA LEU A 135 -8.75 2.65 8.06
C LEU A 135 -7.80 2.95 6.89
N LEU A 136 -8.34 3.27 5.71
CA LEU A 136 -7.54 3.68 4.54
C LEU A 136 -6.82 5.00 4.77
N SER A 137 -7.50 5.97 5.40
CA SER A 137 -6.88 7.27 5.75
C SER A 137 -5.76 7.10 6.77
N LEU A 138 -5.96 6.24 7.77
CA LEU A 138 -4.90 5.87 8.72
C LEU A 138 -3.73 5.20 7.99
N SER A 139 -3.99 4.26 7.08
CA SER A 139 -2.96 3.61 6.26
C SER A 139 -2.19 4.61 5.41
N PHE A 140 -2.86 5.60 4.81
CA PHE A 140 -2.23 6.69 4.07
C PHE A 140 -1.28 7.51 4.95
N VAL A 141 -1.73 7.93 6.13
CA VAL A 141 -0.91 8.70 7.08
C VAL A 141 0.29 7.88 7.56
N LEU A 142 0.08 6.63 7.95
CA LEU A 142 1.17 5.74 8.40
C LEU A 142 2.20 5.51 7.29
N THR A 143 1.75 5.29 6.06
CA THR A 143 2.64 5.13 4.90
C THR A 143 3.46 6.41 4.66
N ALA A 144 2.83 7.58 4.73
CA ALA A 144 3.51 8.87 4.56
C ALA A 144 4.53 9.15 5.67
N LEU A 145 4.19 8.83 6.92
CA LEU A 145 5.10 8.93 8.07
C LEU A 145 6.30 8.00 7.92
N MET A 146 6.07 6.75 7.52
CA MET A 146 7.11 5.75 7.34
C MET A 146 8.04 6.11 6.17
N MET A 147 7.50 6.63 5.07
CA MET A 147 8.30 7.17 3.97
C MET A 147 9.15 8.37 4.42
N SER A 148 8.57 9.28 5.21
CA SER A 148 9.30 10.44 5.74
C SER A 148 10.42 10.01 6.68
N TYR A 149 10.17 9.00 7.51
CA TYR A 149 11.18 8.38 8.38
C TYR A 149 12.32 7.75 7.57
N TYR A 150 12.00 6.97 6.53
CA TYR A 150 13.01 6.38 5.64
C TYR A 150 13.85 7.42 4.93
N LYS A 151 13.24 8.51 4.47
CA LYS A 151 13.97 9.62 3.84
C LYS A 151 14.91 10.30 4.84
N LEU A 152 14.43 10.59 6.06
CA LEU A 152 15.23 11.20 7.11
C LEU A 152 16.42 10.29 7.52
N GLU A 153 16.17 9.00 7.68
CA GLU A 153 17.20 8.03 8.04
C GLU A 153 18.24 7.86 6.93
N ASN A 154 17.81 7.82 5.66
CA ASN A 154 18.74 7.83 4.52
C ASN A 154 19.61 9.10 4.51
N THR A 155 19.02 10.28 4.70
CA THR A 155 19.80 11.55 4.76
C THR A 155 20.77 11.58 5.94
N ARG A 156 20.39 11.06 7.11
CA ARG A 156 21.30 10.95 8.26
C ARG A 156 22.47 10.01 7.98
N ARG A 157 22.24 8.90 7.29
CA ARG A 157 23.29 7.96 6.89
C ARG A 157 24.20 8.55 5.82
N ASP A 158 23.64 9.25 4.85
CA ASP A 158 24.41 9.97 3.83
C ASP A 158 25.31 11.05 4.44
N ALA A 159 24.84 11.77 5.46
CA ALA A 159 25.65 12.75 6.18
C ALA A 159 26.82 12.08 6.95
N ARG A 160 26.57 10.93 7.61
CA ARG A 160 27.62 10.17 8.31
C ARG A 160 28.65 9.57 7.35
N ASP A 161 28.21 9.08 6.20
CA ASP A 161 29.11 8.57 5.15
C ASP A 161 29.94 9.72 4.56
N ALA A 162 29.35 10.90 4.34
CA ALA A 162 30.05 12.09 3.87
C ALA A 162 31.15 12.56 4.85
N GLU A 163 30.90 12.51 6.17
CA GLU A 163 31.92 12.78 7.20
C GLU A 163 33.10 11.81 7.14
N ARG A 164 32.88 10.58 6.67
CA ARG A 164 33.92 9.54 6.48
C ARG A 164 34.57 9.59 5.08
N GLY A 165 34.17 10.52 4.21
CA GLY A 165 34.61 10.58 2.82
C GLY A 165 34.09 9.42 1.96
N LEU A 166 33.05 8.71 2.42
CA LEU A 166 32.43 7.59 1.75
C LEU A 166 31.13 8.03 1.06
N THR A 167 30.82 7.39 -0.05
CA THR A 167 29.49 7.38 -0.69
C THR A 167 28.91 5.97 -0.64
N ALA A 168 27.58 5.81 -0.74
CA ALA A 168 26.94 4.49 -0.69
C ALA A 168 27.52 3.48 -1.72
N ASP A 169 28.01 3.97 -2.86
CA ASP A 169 28.66 3.17 -3.91
C ASP A 169 30.15 2.89 -3.66
N SER A 170 30.77 3.59 -2.69
CA SER A 170 32.20 3.42 -2.35
C SER A 170 32.49 2.26 -1.39
N TYR A 171 31.46 1.61 -0.84
CA TYR A 171 31.63 0.45 0.05
C TYR A 171 32.15 -0.77 -0.72
N THR A 172 33.38 -1.21 -0.42
CA THR A 172 33.97 -2.44 -0.96
C THR A 172 33.22 -3.69 -0.49
N PRO A 173 33.33 -4.82 -1.23
CA PRO A 173 32.71 -6.08 -0.85
C PRO A 173 33.10 -6.56 0.57
N GLU A 174 34.34 -6.32 0.98
CA GLU A 174 34.85 -6.67 2.32
C GLU A 174 34.16 -5.85 3.43
N MET A 175 33.97 -4.54 3.24
CA MET A 175 33.26 -3.69 4.21
C MET A 175 31.77 -4.08 4.34
N LYS A 176 31.15 -4.51 3.23
CA LYS A 176 29.78 -5.05 3.25
C LYS A 176 29.69 -6.39 3.98
N LEU A 177 30.75 -7.21 3.91
CA LEU A 177 30.85 -8.48 4.59
C LEU A 177 31.01 -8.28 6.11
N GLU A 178 31.84 -7.33 6.54
CA GLU A 178 32.02 -6.98 7.96
C GLU A 178 30.71 -6.55 8.62
N GLN A 179 29.90 -5.77 7.89
CA GLN A 179 28.62 -5.26 8.39
C GLN A 179 27.42 -6.17 8.06
N GLN A 180 27.65 -7.36 7.48
CA GLN A 180 26.57 -8.27 7.08
C GLN A 180 25.70 -8.69 8.27
N HIS A 181 26.30 -8.79 9.47
CA HIS A 181 25.61 -9.14 10.70
C HIS A 181 24.72 -8.01 11.26
N GLU A 182 24.95 -6.76 10.85
CA GLU A 182 24.23 -5.57 11.35
C GLU A 182 22.85 -5.40 10.68
N GLY A 183 22.58 -6.10 9.57
CA GLY A 183 21.28 -6.14 8.90
C GLY A 183 20.82 -4.74 8.45
N ASP A 184 19.75 -4.22 9.07
CA ASP A 184 19.19 -2.88 8.77
C ASP A 184 20.07 -1.74 9.31
N GLN A 185 20.95 -2.03 10.28
CA GLN A 185 21.83 -1.03 10.89
C GLN A 185 23.12 -0.82 10.10
N ALA A 186 23.41 -1.70 9.13
CA ALA A 186 24.59 -1.59 8.28
C ALA A 186 24.64 -0.21 7.59
N THR A 187 25.78 0.45 7.64
CA THR A 187 25.92 1.84 7.15
C THR A 187 25.71 1.96 5.64
N PHE A 188 25.92 0.90 4.87
CA PHE A 188 25.64 0.88 3.42
C PHE A 188 24.16 0.64 3.08
N TRP A 189 23.32 0.21 4.04
CA TRP A 189 21.91 -0.08 3.79
C TRP A 189 21.12 1.22 3.60
N ARG A 190 20.28 1.26 2.57
CA ARG A 190 19.38 2.37 2.26
C ARG A 190 17.95 1.87 2.11
N TYR A 191 17.02 2.59 2.73
CA TYR A 191 15.60 2.31 2.61
C TYR A 191 15.09 2.74 1.23
N THR A 192 14.16 1.97 0.66
CA THR A 192 13.49 2.32 -0.59
C THR A 192 12.31 3.25 -0.29
N ILE A 193 12.27 4.40 -0.97
CA ILE A 193 11.21 5.40 -0.83
C ILE A 193 9.93 4.95 -1.54
#